data_AF-A0A536Z1P2-F1
#
_entry.id   AF-A0A536Z1P2-F1
#
_cell.length_a   1.000
_cell.length_b   1.000
_cell.length_c   1.000
_cell.angle_alpha   90.00
_cell.angle_beta   90.00
_cell.angle_gamma   90.00
#
_symmetry.space_group_name_H-M   'P 1'
#
loop_
_entity.id
_entity.type
_entity.pdbx_description
1 polymer ?
#
loop_
_entity_poly.entity_id
_entity_poly.type
_entity_poly.pdbx_seq_one_letter_code
_entity_poly.pdbx_strand_id
1 'polypeptide(L)'
;ALAQEITNGLTEPRAKAHALGDWVRKNIRYVAVYIGPGGVVPHTSETVMANRYGDCKDHVTLLEAMLASIGIDSTPALINLGNSYRLQNVPTLGVLNHVITYIPSLNLFLDSTAGPVAAGYLPASELDKPVVLTKTGQIKRTPATQKNIAMSTTEFRISAHGAADFNHSISVTGGEAEGVRYLMR
;
A
#
# COMPACT_ATOMS: atom_id res chain seq x y z
N ALA A 1 -14.80 17.09 6.28
CA ALA A 1 -15.68 17.06 5.10
C ALA A 1 -15.40 15.84 4.22
N LEU A 2 -14.37 15.84 3.34
CA LEU A 2 -14.15 14.74 2.38
C LEU A 2 -13.87 13.37 3.03
N ALA A 3 -13.01 13.29 4.05
CA ALA A 3 -12.73 12.02 4.72
C ALA A 3 -13.99 11.42 5.38
N GLN A 4 -14.88 12.26 5.92
CA GLN A 4 -16.16 11.83 6.49
C GLN A 4 -17.11 11.34 5.40
N GLU A 5 -17.13 11.98 4.23
CA GLU A 5 -17.92 11.55 3.08
C GLU A 5 -17.47 10.18 2.56
N ILE A 6 -16.17 9.98 2.33
CA ILE A 6 -15.59 8.71 1.87
C ILE A 6 -15.88 7.57 2.86
N THR A 7 -15.92 7.90 4.15
CA THR A 7 -16.12 6.92 5.23
C THR A 7 -17.56 6.82 5.71
N ASN A 8 -18.49 7.48 5.04
CA ASN A 8 -19.91 7.45 5.39
C ASN A 8 -20.44 6.01 5.29
N GLY A 9 -21.23 5.60 6.30
CA GLY A 9 -21.75 4.23 6.41
C GLY A 9 -20.73 3.16 6.85
N LEU A 10 -19.44 3.49 6.94
CA LEU A 10 -18.44 2.57 7.49
C LEU A 10 -18.34 2.73 9.01
N THR A 11 -18.45 1.63 9.74
CA THR A 11 -18.32 1.62 11.22
C THR A 11 -16.90 1.25 11.64
N GLU A 12 -16.35 0.20 11.03
CA GLU A 12 -15.06 -0.37 11.40
C GLU A 12 -13.88 0.56 11.07
N PRO A 13 -12.99 0.90 12.03
CA PRO A 13 -11.85 1.76 11.77
C PRO A 13 -10.93 1.23 10.66
N ARG A 14 -10.78 -0.09 10.55
CA ARG A 14 -10.02 -0.72 9.45
C ARG A 14 -10.66 -0.47 8.08
N ALA A 15 -11.99 -0.57 7.98
CA ALA A 15 -12.69 -0.30 6.74
C ALA A 15 -12.54 1.17 6.32
N LYS A 16 -12.62 2.10 7.28
CA LYS A 16 -12.37 3.53 7.05
C LYS A 16 -10.94 3.78 6.55
N ALA A 17 -9.95 3.20 7.22
CA ALA A 17 -8.55 3.32 6.83
C ALA A 17 -8.30 2.78 5.42
N HIS A 18 -8.88 1.62 5.07
CA HIS A 18 -8.78 1.06 3.73
C HIS A 18 -9.44 2.00 2.70
N ALA A 19 -10.65 2.50 2.96
CA ALA A 19 -11.36 3.39 2.04
C ALA A 19 -10.58 4.67 1.75
N LEU A 20 -9.98 5.28 2.78
CA LEU A 20 -9.15 6.47 2.64
C LEU A 20 -7.84 6.18 1.90
N GLY A 21 -7.14 5.09 2.25
CA GLY A 21 -5.91 4.68 1.56
C GLY A 21 -6.15 4.41 0.07
N ASP A 22 -7.23 3.70 -0.25
CA ASP A 22 -7.65 3.45 -1.63
C ASP A 22 -8.04 4.73 -2.37
N TRP A 23 -8.70 5.66 -1.68
CA TRP A 23 -9.06 6.94 -2.29
C TRP A 23 -7.81 7.75 -2.64
N VAL A 24 -6.85 7.88 -1.73
CA VAL A 24 -5.59 8.59 -2.01
C VAL A 24 -4.86 7.92 -3.18
N ARG A 25 -4.70 6.61 -3.14
CA ARG A 25 -4.07 5.82 -4.22
C ARG A 25 -4.70 6.02 -5.59
N LYS A 26 -6.03 6.12 -5.65
CA LYS A 26 -6.78 6.27 -6.92
C LYS A 26 -6.85 7.70 -7.42
N ASN A 27 -6.73 8.69 -6.53
CA ASN A 27 -7.02 10.10 -6.86
C ASN A 27 -5.79 11.02 -6.82
N ILE A 28 -4.65 10.54 -6.33
CA ILE A 28 -3.39 11.27 -6.33
C ILE A 28 -2.40 10.53 -7.23
N ARG A 29 -1.91 11.22 -8.25
CA ARG A 29 -0.94 10.65 -9.19
C ARG A 29 0.46 10.75 -8.60
N TYR A 30 1.19 9.64 -8.62
CA TYR A 30 2.59 9.65 -8.21
C TYR A 30 3.44 10.47 -9.19
N VAL A 31 4.11 11.51 -8.70
CA VAL A 31 5.06 12.33 -9.45
C VAL A 31 6.24 12.63 -8.54
N ALA A 32 7.40 12.08 -8.89
CA ALA A 32 8.65 12.30 -8.16
C ALA A 32 9.13 13.75 -8.36
N VAL A 33 9.06 14.57 -7.30
CA VAL A 33 9.52 15.97 -7.32
C VAL A 33 10.54 16.20 -6.21
N TYR A 34 11.81 16.31 -6.58
CA TYR A 34 12.93 16.42 -5.64
C TYR A 34 13.62 17.80 -5.68
N ILE A 35 12.88 18.86 -5.98
CA ILE A 35 13.43 20.22 -6.04
C ILE A 35 13.65 20.75 -4.62
N GLY A 36 14.86 21.25 -4.33
CA GLY A 36 15.21 21.81 -3.03
C GLY A 36 15.07 20.80 -1.89
N PRO A 37 14.37 21.12 -0.78
CA PRO A 37 14.14 20.18 0.32
C PRO A 37 13.15 19.05 -0.04
N GLY A 38 12.59 19.04 -1.25
CA GLY A 38 11.62 18.05 -1.72
C GLY A 38 12.12 16.61 -1.73
N GLY A 39 13.41 16.35 -1.53
CA GLY A 39 13.91 15.00 -1.26
C GLY A 39 13.39 14.40 0.07
N VAL A 40 13.02 15.24 1.05
CA VAL A 40 12.68 14.79 2.42
C VAL A 40 11.51 15.54 3.06
N VAL A 41 11.20 16.77 2.63
CA VAL A 41 10.11 17.58 3.18
C VAL A 41 8.87 17.46 2.29
N PRO A 42 7.72 16.96 2.80
CA PRO A 42 6.49 16.87 2.03
C PRO A 42 5.86 18.25 1.76
N HIS A 43 5.07 18.34 0.70
CA HIS A 43 4.12 19.42 0.52
C HIS A 43 2.99 19.33 1.55
N THR A 44 2.29 20.43 1.80
CA THR A 44 1.13 20.42 2.69
C THR A 44 0.01 19.55 2.13
N SER A 45 -0.80 18.95 3.01
CA SER A 45 -1.92 18.10 2.60
C SER A 45 -2.90 18.83 1.67
N GLU A 46 -3.11 20.12 1.90
CA GLU A 46 -3.92 21.02 1.08
C GLU A 46 -3.35 21.17 -0.33
N THR A 47 -2.02 21.30 -0.44
CA THR A 47 -1.33 21.41 -1.73
C THR A 47 -1.44 20.11 -2.52
N VAL A 48 -1.19 18.97 -1.88
CA VAL A 48 -1.32 17.65 -2.52
C VAL A 48 -2.75 17.39 -2.97
N MET A 49 -3.73 17.73 -2.12
CA MET A 49 -5.16 17.62 -2.42
C MET A 49 -5.58 18.52 -3.61
N ALA A 50 -5.10 19.76 -3.66
CA ALA A 50 -5.41 20.69 -4.74
C ALA A 50 -4.78 20.25 -6.07
N ASN A 51 -3.52 19.84 -6.03
CA ASN A 51 -2.74 19.51 -7.23
C ASN A 51 -3.03 18.10 -7.77
N ARG A 52 -3.54 17.19 -6.93
CA ARG A 52 -3.82 15.79 -7.27
C ARG A 52 -2.58 15.00 -7.73
N TYR A 53 -1.40 15.42 -7.30
CA TYR A 53 -0.17 14.69 -7.49
C TYR A 53 0.82 14.94 -6.35
N GLY A 54 1.78 14.03 -6.20
CA GLY A 54 2.90 14.12 -5.26
C GLY A 54 3.71 12.84 -5.27
N ASP A 55 4.78 12.77 -4.50
CA ASP A 55 5.55 11.53 -4.32
C ASP A 55 5.17 10.81 -3.00
N CYS A 56 6.02 9.91 -2.51
CA CYS A 56 5.68 9.04 -1.39
C CYS A 56 5.34 9.78 -0.09
N LYS A 57 6.12 10.79 0.26
CA LYS A 57 5.88 11.62 1.45
C LYS A 57 4.62 12.48 1.31
N ASP A 58 4.29 12.92 0.10
CA ASP A 58 3.08 13.70 -0.18
C ASP A 58 1.82 12.84 -0.04
N HIS A 59 1.86 11.62 -0.59
CA HIS A 59 0.81 10.60 -0.44
C HIS A 59 0.56 10.24 1.02
N VAL A 60 1.63 10.00 1.79
CA VAL A 60 1.54 9.73 3.23
C VAL A 60 0.96 10.94 3.97
N THR A 61 1.50 12.13 3.75
CA THR A 61 1.04 13.37 4.42
C THR A 61 -0.45 13.59 4.22
N LEU A 62 -0.95 13.41 3.00
CA LEU A 62 -2.37 13.54 2.73
C LEU A 62 -3.20 12.46 3.45
N LEU A 63 -2.77 11.19 3.37
CA LEU A 63 -3.49 10.09 4.00
C LEU A 63 -3.56 10.27 5.52
N GLU A 64 -2.46 10.66 6.17
CA GLU A 64 -2.43 10.93 7.61
C GLU A 64 -3.35 12.07 8.01
N ALA A 65 -3.39 13.17 7.24
CA ALA A 65 -4.32 14.27 7.48
C ALA A 65 -5.78 13.81 7.38
N MET A 66 -6.10 12.98 6.38
CA MET A 66 -7.45 12.41 6.23
C MET A 66 -7.81 11.49 7.40
N LEU A 67 -6.91 10.61 7.83
CA LEU A 67 -7.10 9.70 8.97
C LEU A 67 -7.29 10.48 10.28
N ALA A 68 -6.43 11.48 10.53
CA ALA A 68 -6.50 12.32 11.71
C ALA A 68 -7.84 13.07 11.80
N SER A 69 -8.37 13.55 10.67
CA SER A 69 -9.66 14.26 10.61
C SER A 69 -10.88 13.42 11.03
N ILE A 70 -10.74 12.09 11.06
CA ILE A 70 -11.76 11.15 11.54
C ILE A 70 -11.34 10.42 12.83
N GLY A 71 -10.29 10.92 13.51
CA GLY A 71 -9.84 10.40 14.80
C GLY A 71 -9.01 9.12 14.75
N ILE A 72 -8.40 8.79 13.61
CA ILE A 72 -7.49 7.65 13.48
C ILE A 72 -6.05 8.17 13.51
N ASP A 73 -5.27 7.80 14.54
CA ASP A 73 -3.85 8.16 14.63
C ASP A 73 -3.00 7.32 13.68
N SER A 74 -1.98 7.93 13.09
CA SER A 74 -1.02 7.29 12.19
C SER A 74 0.38 7.89 12.35
N THR A 75 1.36 7.23 11.74
CA THR A 75 2.71 7.77 11.58
C THR A 75 3.30 7.36 10.22
N PRO A 76 4.17 8.19 9.62
CA PRO A 76 5.02 7.75 8.52
C PRO A 76 5.93 6.62 8.97
N ALA A 77 6.11 5.64 8.11
CA ALA A 77 7.01 4.51 8.27
C ALA A 77 8.01 4.51 7.11
N LEU A 78 9.25 4.89 7.40
CA LEU A 78 10.34 4.86 6.42
C LEU A 78 10.71 3.41 6.14
N ILE A 79 10.82 3.05 4.86
CA ILE A 79 11.03 1.68 4.38
C ILE A 79 12.00 1.66 3.19
N ASN A 80 12.62 0.51 2.96
CA ASN A 80 13.33 0.24 1.71
C ASN A 80 12.37 -0.36 0.67
N LEU A 81 12.13 0.37 -0.41
CA LEU A 81 11.52 -0.13 -1.63
C LEU A 81 12.64 -0.67 -2.55
N GLY A 82 13.10 -1.88 -2.25
CA GLY A 82 14.22 -2.52 -2.92
C GLY A 82 14.58 -3.86 -2.29
N ASN A 83 15.79 -4.35 -2.51
CA ASN A 83 16.20 -5.69 -2.05
C ASN A 83 16.83 -5.70 -0.64
N SER A 84 16.78 -4.59 0.12
CA SER A 84 17.33 -4.57 1.47
C SER A 84 16.29 -5.01 2.50
N TYR A 85 16.60 -6.05 3.29
CA TYR A 85 15.74 -6.57 4.37
C TYR A 85 16.32 -6.30 5.76
N ARG A 86 17.35 -5.44 5.83
CA ARG A 86 18.06 -5.09 7.06
C ARG A 86 18.29 -3.59 7.09
N LEU A 87 18.22 -3.01 8.28
CA LEU A 87 18.74 -1.67 8.52
C LEU A 87 20.25 -1.77 8.73
N GLN A 88 20.97 -0.76 8.28
CA GLN A 88 22.40 -0.66 8.56
C GLN A 88 22.59 -0.29 10.03
N ASN A 89 23.66 -0.79 10.64
CA ASN A 89 24.02 -0.41 12.02
C ASN A 89 24.40 1.07 12.12
N VAL A 90 24.73 1.69 10.98
CA VAL A 90 25.01 3.12 10.85
C VAL A 90 23.80 3.83 10.23
N PRO A 91 23.36 4.99 10.78
CA PRO A 91 22.28 5.77 10.19
C PRO A 91 22.66 6.21 8.76
N THR A 92 21.97 5.65 7.77
CA THR A 92 22.15 6.03 6.36
C THR A 92 20.78 6.28 5.76
N LEU A 93 20.61 7.44 5.11
CA LEU A 93 19.34 7.77 4.45
C LEU A 93 19.14 6.96 3.16
N GLY A 94 20.22 6.50 2.51
CA GLY A 94 20.13 5.81 1.22
C GLY A 94 19.39 4.47 1.26
N VAL A 95 19.32 3.79 2.42
CA VAL A 95 18.57 2.53 2.55
C VAL A 95 17.08 2.78 2.72
N LEU A 96 16.69 3.88 3.34
CA LEU A 96 15.29 4.28 3.52
C LEU A 96 14.89 5.21 2.39
N ASN A 97 14.55 4.61 1.24
CA ASN A 97 14.26 5.32 -0.01
C ASN A 97 12.76 5.51 -0.27
N HIS A 98 11.90 5.05 0.64
CA HIS A 98 10.44 5.11 0.51
C HIS A 98 9.77 5.34 1.86
N VAL A 99 8.49 5.73 1.84
CA VAL A 99 7.68 5.97 3.05
C VAL A 99 6.24 5.55 2.82
N ILE A 100 5.68 4.85 3.80
CA ILE A 100 4.29 4.38 3.81
C ILE A 100 3.61 4.81 5.12
N THR A 101 2.30 4.62 5.24
CA THR A 101 1.54 4.98 6.45
C THR A 101 1.41 3.78 7.40
N TYR A 102 1.70 3.97 8.68
CA TYR A 102 1.42 2.99 9.73
C TYR A 102 0.32 3.49 10.67
N ILE A 103 -0.67 2.63 10.96
CA ILE A 103 -1.79 2.92 11.87
C ILE A 103 -1.64 2.04 13.12
N PRO A 104 -1.18 2.60 14.26
CA PRO A 104 -0.84 1.82 15.45
C PRO A 104 -2.01 1.01 16.03
N SER A 105 -3.19 1.60 16.14
CA SER A 105 -4.38 0.96 16.73
C SER A 105 -4.85 -0.27 15.96
N LEU A 106 -4.47 -0.39 14.68
CA LEU A 106 -4.84 -1.49 13.79
C LEU A 106 -3.68 -2.43 13.47
N ASN A 107 -2.47 -2.10 13.93
CA ASN A 107 -1.23 -2.71 13.46
C ASN A 107 -1.22 -2.88 11.92
N LEU A 108 -1.55 -1.79 11.21
CA LEU A 108 -1.80 -1.82 9.77
C LEU A 108 -0.82 -0.91 9.04
N PHE A 109 -0.25 -1.41 7.96
CA PHE A 109 0.55 -0.63 7.00
C PHE A 109 -0.25 -0.40 5.73
N LEU A 110 -0.19 0.80 5.19
CA LEU A 110 -0.84 1.19 3.94
C LEU A 110 0.16 1.91 3.06
N ASP A 111 0.36 1.42 1.83
CA ASP A 111 1.08 2.14 0.79
C ASP A 111 0.08 2.76 -0.20
N SER A 112 -0.19 4.05 -0.02
CA SER A 112 -1.06 4.81 -0.93
C SER A 112 -0.36 5.21 -2.23
N THR A 113 0.92 4.88 -2.42
CA THR A 113 1.68 5.11 -3.66
C THR A 113 1.62 3.92 -4.61
N ALA A 114 1.35 2.72 -4.09
CA ALA A 114 1.24 1.49 -4.87
C ALA A 114 -0.05 1.45 -5.68
N GLY A 115 -0.08 2.16 -6.81
CA GLY A 115 -1.24 2.27 -7.71
C GLY A 115 -2.00 0.95 -7.99
N PRO A 116 -1.32 -0.18 -8.23
CA PRO A 116 -1.98 -1.48 -8.48
C PRO A 116 -2.51 -2.19 -7.23
N VAL A 117 -2.02 -1.86 -6.02
CA VAL A 117 -2.25 -2.66 -4.81
C VAL A 117 -3.34 -2.04 -3.96
N ALA A 118 -4.44 -2.77 -3.73
CA ALA A 118 -5.52 -2.29 -2.88
C ALA A 118 -5.08 -2.10 -1.42
N ALA A 119 -5.67 -1.11 -0.75
CA ALA A 119 -5.45 -0.86 0.67
C ALA A 119 -5.78 -2.12 1.50
N GLY A 120 -4.85 -2.50 2.37
CA GLY A 120 -4.89 -3.74 3.15
C GLY A 120 -3.90 -4.81 2.67
N TYR A 121 -3.31 -4.63 1.49
CA TYR A 121 -2.15 -5.38 1.01
C TYR A 121 -0.96 -4.46 0.80
N LEU A 122 0.23 -5.05 0.78
CA LEU A 122 1.47 -4.38 0.39
C LEU A 122 2.02 -5.00 -0.90
N PRO A 123 2.72 -4.23 -1.74
CA PRO A 123 3.61 -4.77 -2.76
C PRO A 123 4.56 -5.82 -2.16
N ALA A 124 4.88 -6.87 -2.93
CA ALA A 124 5.78 -7.93 -2.46
C ALA A 124 7.16 -7.40 -2.02
N SER A 125 7.63 -6.32 -2.65
CA SER A 125 8.89 -5.64 -2.31
C SER A 125 8.87 -4.96 -0.94
N GLU A 126 7.71 -4.81 -0.31
CA GLU A 126 7.53 -4.17 1.00
C GLU A 126 7.20 -5.16 2.12
N LEU A 127 7.03 -6.45 1.80
CA LEU A 127 6.80 -7.49 2.80
C LEU A 127 8.09 -7.86 3.54
N ASP A 128 7.95 -8.23 4.81
CA ASP A 128 9.03 -8.60 5.73
C ASP A 128 10.16 -7.56 5.86
N LYS A 129 9.84 -6.27 5.70
CA LYS A 129 10.82 -5.18 5.73
C LYS A 129 10.88 -4.53 7.11
N PRO A 130 12.09 -4.22 7.62
CA PRO A 130 12.20 -3.32 8.75
C PRO A 130 11.76 -1.91 8.33
N VAL A 131 11.10 -1.20 9.24
CA VAL A 131 10.66 0.18 9.05
C VAL A 131 11.03 1.05 10.25
N VAL A 132 11.25 2.34 10.03
CA VAL A 132 11.47 3.32 11.11
C VAL A 132 10.27 4.26 11.17
N LEU A 133 9.58 4.28 12.31
CA LEU A 133 8.43 5.16 12.54
C LEU A 133 8.93 6.57 12.87
N THR A 134 8.56 7.57 12.07
CA THR A 134 9.15 8.92 12.21
C THR A 134 8.68 9.65 13.46
N LYS A 135 7.46 9.39 13.94
CA LYS A 135 6.90 10.03 15.14
C LYS A 135 7.60 9.61 16.44
N THR A 136 8.15 8.39 16.49
CA THR A 136 8.71 7.81 17.73
C THR A 136 10.16 7.33 17.60
N GLY A 137 10.69 7.22 16.39
CA GLY A 137 11.98 6.58 16.10
C GLY A 137 11.99 5.06 16.28
N GLN A 138 10.84 4.44 16.60
CA GLN A 138 10.77 2.99 16.83
C GLN A 138 10.95 2.21 15.52
N ILE A 139 11.65 1.08 15.62
CA ILE A 139 11.75 0.12 14.53
C ILE A 139 10.59 -0.87 14.62
N LYS A 140 9.88 -1.05 13.51
CA LYS A 140 8.90 -2.14 13.34
C LYS A 140 9.27 -2.97 12.12
N ARG A 141 8.43 -3.96 11.80
CA ARG A 141 8.56 -4.79 10.61
C ARG A 141 7.19 -4.93 9.94
N THR A 142 7.15 -4.79 8.62
CA THR A 142 5.93 -5.08 7.85
C THR A 142 5.61 -6.58 7.92
N PRO A 143 4.36 -7.00 7.66
CA PRO A 143 4.00 -8.41 7.67
C PRO A 143 4.91 -9.23 6.74
N ALA A 144 5.37 -10.38 7.22
CA ALA A 144 6.18 -11.28 6.40
C ALA A 144 5.36 -11.95 5.29
N THR A 145 4.07 -12.15 5.56
CA THR A 145 3.10 -12.73 4.64
C THR A 145 1.81 -11.92 4.68
N GLN A 146 0.99 -12.08 3.64
CA GLN A 146 -0.35 -11.54 3.56
C GLN A 146 -1.27 -12.60 2.97
N LYS A 147 -2.59 -12.42 3.16
CA LYS A 147 -3.58 -13.36 2.62
C LYS A 147 -3.41 -13.42 1.10
N ASN A 148 -3.16 -14.62 0.59
CA ASN A 148 -3.05 -14.97 -0.82
C ASN A 148 -3.67 -16.36 -0.99
N ILE A 149 -4.71 -16.48 -1.82
CA ILE A 149 -5.37 -17.76 -2.11
C ILE A 149 -5.51 -17.85 -3.62
N ALA A 150 -4.92 -18.88 -4.22
CA ALA A 150 -5.11 -19.25 -5.62
C ALA A 150 -5.82 -20.61 -5.68
N MET A 151 -6.97 -20.65 -6.33
CA MET A 151 -7.71 -21.87 -6.64
C MET A 151 -7.60 -22.13 -8.14
N SER A 152 -7.12 -23.31 -8.51
CA SER A 152 -6.95 -23.73 -9.89
C SER A 152 -7.83 -24.95 -10.14
N THR A 153 -8.68 -24.89 -11.16
CA THR A 153 -9.52 -26.00 -11.60
C THR A 153 -9.15 -26.35 -13.02
N THR A 154 -8.70 -27.58 -13.24
CA THR A 154 -8.46 -28.12 -14.58
C THR A 154 -9.38 -29.30 -14.81
N GLU A 155 -10.24 -29.19 -15.81
CA GLU A 155 -11.10 -30.27 -16.28
C GLU A 155 -10.48 -30.87 -17.54
N PHE A 156 -10.16 -32.16 -17.52
CA PHE A 156 -9.69 -32.89 -18.70
C PHE A 156 -10.82 -33.75 -19.25
N ARG A 157 -10.98 -33.72 -20.56
CA ARG A 157 -11.86 -34.63 -21.30
C ARG A 157 -10.98 -35.51 -22.16
N ILE A 158 -10.89 -36.80 -21.83
CA ILE A 158 -10.05 -37.77 -22.53
C ILE A 158 -10.96 -38.72 -23.28
N SER A 159 -10.76 -38.83 -24.59
CA SER A 159 -11.49 -39.76 -25.46
C SER A 159 -10.93 -41.19 -25.34
N ALA A 160 -11.74 -42.18 -25.74
CA ALA A 160 -11.34 -43.58 -25.78
C ALA A 160 -10.14 -43.87 -26.70
N HIS A 161 -9.82 -42.95 -27.63
CA HIS A 161 -8.68 -43.05 -28.55
C HIS A 161 -7.45 -42.23 -28.11
N GLY A 162 -7.47 -41.70 -26.88
CA GLY A 162 -6.34 -40.98 -26.29
C GLY A 162 -6.23 -39.51 -26.69
N ALA A 163 -7.09 -38.99 -27.58
CA ALA A 163 -7.22 -37.55 -27.77
C ALA A 163 -7.81 -36.91 -26.52
N ALA A 164 -7.29 -35.74 -26.11
CA ALA A 164 -7.76 -35.03 -24.94
C ALA A 164 -7.92 -33.53 -25.21
N ASP A 165 -8.91 -32.93 -24.56
CA ASP A 165 -9.09 -31.49 -24.43
C ASP A 165 -9.16 -31.12 -22.94
N PHE A 166 -8.95 -29.84 -22.63
CA PHE A 166 -9.04 -29.37 -21.25
C PHE A 166 -9.59 -27.96 -21.14
N ASN A 167 -10.30 -27.71 -20.04
CA ASN A 167 -10.65 -26.38 -19.56
C ASN A 167 -9.84 -26.08 -18.30
N HIS A 168 -9.28 -24.88 -18.22
CA HIS A 168 -8.52 -24.44 -17.06
C HIS A 168 -9.04 -23.09 -16.57
N SER A 169 -9.36 -23.01 -15.28
CA SER A 169 -9.77 -21.77 -14.62
C SER A 169 -8.95 -21.53 -13.36
N ILE A 170 -8.54 -20.29 -13.15
CA ILE A 170 -7.81 -19.85 -11.95
C ILE A 170 -8.61 -18.73 -11.29
N SER A 171 -8.84 -18.85 -9.99
CA SER A 171 -9.40 -17.80 -9.14
C SER A 171 -8.34 -17.39 -8.10
N VAL A 172 -7.90 -16.13 -8.14
CA VAL A 172 -6.91 -15.59 -7.21
C VAL A 172 -7.57 -14.54 -6.33
N THR A 173 -7.35 -14.63 -5.02
CA THR A 173 -7.76 -13.61 -4.03
C THR A 173 -6.58 -13.25 -3.14
N GLY A 174 -6.58 -12.05 -2.57
CA GLY A 174 -5.46 -11.58 -1.77
C GLY A 174 -4.51 -10.64 -2.50
N GLY A 175 -3.31 -10.46 -1.95
CA GLY A 175 -2.29 -9.59 -2.52
C GLY A 175 -1.83 -10.00 -3.93
N GLU A 176 -1.74 -11.30 -4.22
CA GLU A 176 -1.41 -11.80 -5.58
C GLU A 176 -2.48 -11.44 -6.62
N ALA A 177 -3.74 -11.29 -6.21
CA ALA A 177 -4.81 -10.91 -7.13
C ALA A 177 -4.65 -9.46 -7.63
N GLU A 178 -3.94 -8.59 -6.90
CA GLU A 178 -3.76 -7.19 -7.28
C GLU A 178 -2.97 -7.06 -8.60
N GLY A 179 -1.94 -7.89 -8.80
CA GLY A 179 -1.18 -7.93 -10.05
C GLY A 179 -2.03 -8.38 -11.24
N VAL A 180 -2.83 -9.43 -11.05
CA VAL A 180 -3.75 -9.94 -12.08
C VAL A 180 -4.82 -8.89 -12.44
N ARG A 181 -5.41 -8.22 -11.45
CA ARG A 181 -6.40 -7.17 -11.68
C ARG A 181 -5.84 -5.99 -12.44
N TYR A 182 -4.57 -5.64 -12.23
CA TYR A 182 -3.91 -4.57 -12.95
C TYR A 182 -3.68 -4.91 -14.42
N LEU A 183 -3.27 -6.15 -14.72
CA LEU A 183 -3.02 -6.61 -16.09
C LEU A 183 -4.30 -6.76 -16.93
N MET A 184 -5.45 -6.95 -16.29
CA MET A 184 -6.74 -7.20 -16.95
C MET A 184 -7.61 -5.93 -17.11
N ARG A 185 -7.07 -4.74 -16.83
CA ARG A 185 -7.72 -3.44 -17.05
C ARG A 185 -7.28 -2.83 -18.37
#